data_AF-A0A2N7YRS8-F1
#
_entry.id   AF-A0A2N7YRS8-F1
#
_cell.length_a   1.000
_cell.length_b   1.000
_cell.length_c   1.000
_cell.angle_alpha   90.00
_cell.angle_beta   90.00
_cell.angle_gamma   90.00
#
_symmetry.space_group_name_H-M   'P 1'
#
loop_
_entity.id
_entity.type
_entity.pdbx_description
1 polymer ?
#
loop_
_entity_poly.entity_id
_entity_poly.type
_entity_poly.pdbx_seq_one_letter_code
_entity_poly.pdbx_strand_id
1 'polypeptide(L)'
;MTAGISSRTPQQALAALLDLHQPKRLLLLGASQFPALEAFQKAHPETQVSVATPGALPADLAAQRFDLALVVDCLEHLSKPQGLTLLGGIRNLNASRIAVLVDLGACDWKDTDFFSLALQAGERFQRDEQVLTLFTYDLLDYKQVPDWLNARFWANPENFGKYWW
;
A
#
# COMPACT_ATOMS: atom_id res chain seq x y z
N MET A 1 -14.83 -11.17 -2.38
CA MET A 1 -14.20 -12.51 -2.41
C MET A 1 -13.02 -12.44 -1.48
N THR A 2 -13.01 -13.21 -0.39
CA THR A 2 -11.86 -13.26 0.53
C THR A 2 -10.74 -14.03 -0.16
N ALA A 3 -9.55 -13.44 -0.29
CA ALA A 3 -8.40 -14.15 -0.83
C ALA A 3 -8.09 -15.39 0.03
N GLY A 4 -7.78 -16.51 -0.61
CA GLY A 4 -7.35 -17.73 0.09
C GLY A 4 -5.98 -17.55 0.77
N ILE A 5 -5.61 -18.49 1.63
CA ILE A 5 -4.28 -18.50 2.26
C ILE A 5 -3.23 -18.79 1.18
N SER A 6 -2.22 -17.92 1.09
CA SER A 6 -1.12 -18.04 0.14
C SER A 6 -0.16 -19.15 0.54
N SER A 7 0.44 -19.80 -0.45
CA SER A 7 1.57 -20.71 -0.25
C SER A 7 2.90 -19.97 -0.06
N ARG A 8 2.95 -18.66 -0.38
CA ARG A 8 4.11 -17.80 -0.10
C ARG A 8 4.14 -17.41 1.36
N THR A 9 5.33 -17.09 1.85
CA THR A 9 5.52 -16.39 3.13
C THR A 9 5.32 -14.87 2.94
N PRO A 10 5.00 -14.11 4.00
CA PRO A 10 4.94 -12.65 3.92
C PRO A 10 6.24 -12.04 3.37
N GLN A 11 7.39 -12.59 3.75
CA GLN A 11 8.71 -12.16 3.29
C GLN A 11 8.88 -12.37 1.79
N GLN A 12 8.43 -13.51 1.25
CA GLN A 12 8.45 -13.75 -0.19
C GLN A 12 7.51 -12.81 -0.97
N ALA A 13 6.35 -12.48 -0.40
CA ALA A 13 5.43 -11.53 -1.01
C ALA A 13 6.00 -10.10 -1.02
N LEU A 14 6.59 -9.65 0.10
CA LEU A 14 7.28 -8.36 0.16
C LEU A 14 8.49 -8.31 -0.78
N ALA A 15 9.29 -9.38 -0.85
CA ALA A 15 10.39 -9.48 -1.81
C ALA A 15 9.89 -9.36 -3.26
N ALA A 16 8.80 -10.05 -3.61
CA ALA A 16 8.22 -9.96 -4.94
C ALA A 16 7.71 -8.54 -5.28
N LEU A 17 7.16 -7.81 -4.30
CA LEU A 17 6.76 -6.41 -4.49
C LEU A 17 7.97 -5.48 -4.71
N LEU A 18 9.04 -5.69 -3.95
CA LEU A 18 10.29 -4.95 -4.11
C LEU A 18 10.92 -5.21 -5.48
N ASP A 19 10.99 -6.47 -5.92
CA ASP A 19 11.52 -6.86 -7.23
C ASP A 19 10.67 -6.36 -8.40
N LEU A 20 9.34 -6.34 -8.23
CA LEU A 20 8.41 -5.84 -9.25
C LEU A 20 8.56 -4.34 -9.48
N HIS A 21 8.68 -3.57 -8.39
CA HIS A 21 8.62 -2.11 -8.47
C HIS A 21 10.01 -1.43 -8.47
N GLN A 22 11.04 -2.11 -7.95
CA GLN A 22 12.41 -1.61 -7.81
C GLN A 22 12.47 -0.13 -7.40
N PRO A 23 11.86 0.23 -6.25
CA PRO A 23 11.75 1.63 -5.86
C PRO A 23 13.13 2.25 -5.66
N LYS A 24 13.34 3.46 -6.19
CA LYS A 24 14.55 4.25 -5.91
C LYS A 24 14.43 4.94 -4.55
N ARG A 25 13.21 5.28 -4.14
CA ARG A 25 12.90 5.87 -2.83
C ARG A 25 11.83 5.03 -2.15
N LEU A 26 12.23 4.35 -1.08
CA LEU A 26 11.39 3.45 -0.31
C LEU A 26 11.16 4.05 1.07
N LEU A 27 9.89 4.18 1.46
CA LEU A 27 9.52 4.50 2.84
C LEU A 27 9.16 3.20 3.57
N LEU A 28 9.82 2.91 4.67
CA LEU A 28 9.45 1.84 5.60
C LEU A 28 8.81 2.43 6.85
N LEU A 29 7.62 1.95 7.20
CA LEU A 29 6.91 2.28 8.43
C LEU A 29 6.68 1.00 9.22
N GLY A 30 7.28 0.93 10.40
CA GLY A 30 7.24 -0.27 11.23
C GLY A 30 8.24 -0.26 12.35
N ALA A 31 8.11 -1.22 13.27
CA ALA A 31 8.99 -1.34 14.42
C ALA A 31 10.34 -2.05 14.12
N SER A 32 10.50 -2.72 12.97
CA SER A 32 11.68 -3.55 12.69
C SER A 32 12.06 -3.62 11.19
N GLN A 33 13.35 -3.83 10.92
CA GLN A 33 13.83 -4.28 9.60
C GLN A 33 13.47 -5.77 9.39
N PHE A 34 13.47 -6.22 8.14
CA PHE A 34 13.18 -7.61 7.79
C PHE A 34 14.09 -8.11 6.66
N PRO A 35 14.36 -9.43 6.58
CA PRO A 35 15.39 -9.98 5.70
C PRO A 35 15.21 -9.65 4.20
N ALA A 36 13.96 -9.58 3.72
CA ALA A 36 13.70 -9.25 2.32
C ALA A 36 14.14 -7.81 1.96
N LEU A 37 14.03 -6.86 2.88
CA LEU A 37 14.51 -5.50 2.67
C LEU A 37 16.03 -5.44 2.64
N GLU A 38 16.71 -6.12 3.56
CA GLU A 38 18.17 -6.18 3.60
C GLU A 38 18.75 -6.79 2.31
N ALA A 39 18.15 -7.89 1.84
CA ALA A 39 18.53 -8.52 0.58
C ALA A 39 18.32 -7.57 -0.61
N PHE A 40 17.21 -6.86 -0.66
CA PHE A 40 16.91 -5.89 -1.71
C PHE A 40 17.91 -4.72 -1.70
N GLN A 41 18.20 -4.12 -0.54
CA GLN A 41 19.18 -3.03 -0.44
C GLN A 41 20.59 -3.45 -0.88
N LYS A 42 20.97 -4.71 -0.63
CA LYS A 42 22.25 -5.24 -1.09
C LYS A 42 22.30 -5.41 -2.61
N ALA A 43 21.19 -5.79 -3.23
CA ALA A 43 21.08 -5.92 -4.68
C ALA A 43 20.92 -4.56 -5.39
N HIS A 44 20.33 -3.58 -4.71
CA HIS A 44 20.01 -2.24 -5.22
C HIS A 44 20.61 -1.15 -4.32
N PRO A 45 21.94 -0.97 -4.29
CA PRO A 45 22.62 -0.02 -3.39
C PRO A 45 22.24 1.44 -3.64
N GLU A 46 21.65 1.76 -4.79
CA GLU A 46 21.13 3.08 -5.14
C GLU A 46 19.78 3.41 -4.50
N THR A 47 19.05 2.41 -3.99
CA THR A 47 17.76 2.64 -3.32
C THR A 47 17.98 3.38 -2.01
N GLN A 48 17.31 4.52 -1.88
CA GLN A 48 17.24 5.28 -0.64
C GLN A 48 16.08 4.76 0.20
N VAL A 49 16.40 4.19 1.35
CA VAL A 49 15.39 3.71 2.31
C VAL A 49 15.29 4.69 3.47
N SER A 50 14.11 5.27 3.63
CA SER A 50 13.76 6.10 4.78
C SER A 50 12.89 5.28 5.73
N VAL A 51 13.19 5.31 7.03
CA VAL A 51 12.45 4.56 8.06
C VAL A 51 11.76 5.52 9.00
N ALA A 52 10.52 5.24 9.36
CA ALA A 52 9.82 5.93 10.43
C ALA A 52 9.07 4.93 11.33
N THR A 53 9.00 5.29 12.61
CA THR A 53 8.25 4.53 13.62
C THR A 53 6.74 4.73 13.44
N PRO A 54 5.89 3.84 13.99
CA PRO A 54 4.45 4.03 13.97
C PRO A 54 4.04 5.39 14.57
N GLY A 55 3.25 6.16 13.83
CA GLY A 55 2.78 7.48 14.24
C GLY A 55 2.76 8.49 13.10
N ALA A 56 2.71 9.77 13.45
CA ALA A 56 2.79 10.84 12.45
C ALA A 56 4.18 10.82 11.77
N LEU A 57 4.19 10.98 10.44
CA LEU A 57 5.44 11.08 9.69
C LEU A 57 6.24 12.31 10.17
N PRO A 58 7.54 12.17 10.46
CA PRO A 58 8.45 13.29 10.68
C PRO A 58 8.39 14.30 9.52
N ALA A 59 8.56 15.59 9.81
CA ALA A 59 8.34 16.67 8.84
C ALA A 59 9.25 16.57 7.59
N ASP A 60 10.49 16.10 7.78
CA ASP A 60 11.45 15.85 6.72
C ASP A 60 10.99 14.72 5.79
N LEU A 61 10.40 13.64 6.32
CA LEU A 61 9.83 12.57 5.51
C LEU A 61 8.49 12.96 4.89
N ALA A 62 7.67 13.72 5.62
CA ALA A 62 6.37 14.22 5.14
C ALA A 62 6.52 15.17 3.94
N ALA A 63 7.66 15.86 3.83
CA ALA A 63 8.00 16.73 2.70
C ALA A 63 8.55 15.98 1.47
N GLN A 64 8.69 14.65 1.54
CA GLN A 64 9.28 13.84 0.48
C GLN A 64 8.24 13.02 -0.29
N ARG A 65 8.63 12.62 -1.51
CA ARG A 65 7.92 11.65 -2.35
C ARG A 65 8.71 10.34 -2.43
N PHE A 66 7.99 9.24 -2.39
CA PHE A 66 8.47 7.87 -2.41
C PHE A 66 7.80 7.09 -3.55
N ASP A 67 8.53 6.12 -4.10
CA ASP A 67 8.03 5.25 -5.15
C ASP A 67 7.14 4.15 -4.55
N LEU A 68 7.46 3.73 -3.33
CA LEU A 68 6.73 2.73 -2.55
C LEU A 68 6.82 3.06 -1.06
N ALA A 69 5.70 2.93 -0.35
CA ALA A 69 5.66 2.86 1.10
C ALA A 69 5.29 1.44 1.56
N LEU A 70 6.12 0.85 2.41
CA LEU A 70 5.86 -0.41 3.09
C LEU A 70 5.45 -0.13 4.53
N VAL A 71 4.27 -0.61 4.92
CA VAL A 71 3.73 -0.48 6.27
C VAL A 71 3.63 -1.88 6.86
N VAL A 72 4.50 -2.20 7.80
CA VAL A 72 4.65 -3.56 8.36
C VAL A 72 4.83 -3.44 9.87
N ASP A 73 4.04 -4.18 10.67
CA ASP A 73 4.10 -4.12 12.14
C ASP A 73 4.02 -2.66 12.63
N CYS A 74 2.92 -2.00 12.26
CA CYS A 74 2.77 -0.55 12.40
C CYS A 74 1.36 -0.16 12.82
N LEU A 75 0.33 -0.64 12.12
CA LEU A 75 -1.07 -0.29 12.41
C LEU A 75 -1.55 -0.91 13.73
N GLU A 76 -0.95 -2.03 14.11
CA GLU A 76 -1.16 -2.74 15.37
C GLU A 76 -0.78 -1.88 16.59
N HIS A 77 0.09 -0.88 16.39
CA HIS A 77 0.58 0.02 17.44
C HIS A 77 -0.12 1.39 17.43
N LEU A 78 -1.14 1.57 16.61
CA LEU A 78 -1.84 2.84 16.43
C LEU A 78 -3.33 2.71 16.68
N SER A 79 -3.91 3.78 17.24
CA SER A 79 -5.37 3.89 17.20
C SER A 79 -5.85 4.01 15.74
N LYS A 80 -7.05 3.50 15.46
CA LYS A 80 -7.65 3.55 14.12
C LYS A 80 -7.64 4.97 13.50
N PRO A 81 -7.98 6.06 14.22
CA PRO A 81 -7.89 7.41 13.66
C PRO A 81 -6.46 7.80 13.25
N GLN A 82 -5.45 7.46 14.07
CA GLN A 82 -4.05 7.76 13.74
C GLN A 82 -3.59 7.01 12.49
N GLY A 83 -3.91 5.71 12.40
CA GLY A 83 -3.56 4.92 11.21
C GLY A 83 -4.29 5.39 9.94
N LEU A 84 -5.55 5.85 10.05
CA LEU A 84 -6.27 6.46 8.92
C LEU A 84 -5.60 7.76 8.45
N THR A 85 -5.22 8.64 9.38
CA THR A 85 -4.47 9.86 9.04
C THR A 85 -3.13 9.53 8.39
N LEU A 86 -2.41 8.54 8.93
CA LEU A 86 -1.12 8.09 8.40
C LEU A 86 -1.26 7.54 6.97
N LEU A 87 -2.10 6.52 6.76
CA LEU A 87 -2.27 5.90 5.45
C LEU A 87 -2.87 6.86 4.42
N GLY A 88 -3.87 7.66 4.81
CA GLY A 88 -4.45 8.69 3.95
C GLY A 88 -3.43 9.76 3.55
N GLY A 89 -2.60 10.21 4.50
CA GLY A 89 -1.50 11.14 4.25
C GLY A 89 -0.49 10.56 3.27
N ILE A 90 -0.01 9.34 3.51
CA ILE A 90 0.96 8.68 2.64
C ILE A 90 0.42 8.53 1.23
N ARG A 91 -0.82 8.02 1.09
CA ARG A 91 -1.46 7.78 -0.22
C ARG A 91 -1.60 9.06 -1.03
N ASN A 92 -1.99 10.16 -0.37
CA ASN A 92 -2.30 11.40 -1.07
C ASN A 92 -1.06 12.26 -1.32
N LEU A 93 -0.06 12.20 -0.42
CA LEU A 93 1.02 13.18 -0.37
C LEU A 93 2.41 12.58 -0.50
N ASN A 94 2.64 11.30 -0.19
CA ASN A 94 4.00 10.79 -0.04
C ASN A 94 4.35 9.66 -0.99
N ALA A 95 3.46 8.72 -1.30
CA ALA A 95 3.83 7.54 -2.08
C ALA A 95 2.87 7.27 -3.25
N SER A 96 3.44 6.94 -4.41
CA SER A 96 2.65 6.48 -5.56
C SER A 96 2.13 5.05 -5.39
N ARG A 97 2.75 4.27 -4.49
CA ARG A 97 2.35 2.91 -4.14
C ARG A 97 2.42 2.69 -2.65
N ILE A 98 1.54 1.86 -2.12
CA ILE A 98 1.53 1.44 -0.72
C ILE A 98 1.36 -0.06 -0.67
N ALA A 99 2.14 -0.74 0.17
CA ALA A 99 1.82 -2.09 0.61
C ALA A 99 1.74 -2.11 2.14
N VAL A 100 0.64 -2.63 2.66
CA VAL A 100 0.38 -2.76 4.09
C VAL A 100 0.28 -4.24 4.42
N LEU A 101 1.15 -4.72 5.30
CA LEU A 101 1.04 -6.04 5.88
C LEU A 101 0.55 -5.88 7.32
N VAL A 102 -0.65 -6.38 7.60
CA VAL A 102 -1.35 -6.14 8.88
C VAL A 102 -1.96 -7.42 9.44
N ASP A 103 -1.89 -7.58 10.76
CA ASP A 103 -2.68 -8.54 11.51
C ASP A 103 -4.03 -7.93 11.91
N LEU A 104 -5.10 -8.29 11.18
CA LEU A 104 -6.45 -7.80 11.48
C LEU A 104 -7.02 -8.39 12.78
N GLY A 105 -6.46 -9.48 13.31
CA GLY A 105 -6.84 -10.04 14.60
C GLY A 105 -6.25 -9.28 15.79
N ALA A 106 -5.18 -8.52 15.56
CA ALA A 106 -4.46 -7.77 16.58
C ALA A 106 -4.79 -6.27 16.62
N CYS A 107 -5.71 -5.77 15.78
CA CYS A 107 -6.06 -4.36 15.71
C CYS A 107 -7.54 -4.11 15.35
N ASP A 108 -8.00 -2.87 15.48
CA ASP A 108 -9.40 -2.48 15.22
C ASP A 108 -9.72 -2.24 13.72
N TRP A 109 -8.82 -2.67 12.82
CA TRP A 109 -8.98 -2.52 11.38
C TRP A 109 -9.81 -3.65 10.79
N LYS A 110 -10.55 -3.33 9.72
CA LYS A 110 -11.29 -4.27 8.88
C LYS A 110 -10.87 -4.11 7.44
N ASP A 111 -11.07 -5.13 6.61
CA ASP A 111 -10.80 -5.06 5.17
C ASP A 111 -11.44 -3.83 4.50
N THR A 112 -12.66 -3.48 4.93
CA THR A 112 -13.41 -2.33 4.41
C THR A 112 -12.73 -0.99 4.66
N ASP A 113 -11.94 -0.87 5.72
CA ASP A 113 -11.18 0.36 6.00
C ASP A 113 -10.09 0.56 4.95
N PHE A 114 -9.41 -0.51 4.52
CA PHE A 114 -8.43 -0.48 3.42
C PHE A 114 -9.10 -0.20 2.08
N PHE A 115 -10.26 -0.81 1.81
CA PHE A 115 -11.02 -0.53 0.59
C PHE A 115 -11.47 0.93 0.51
N SER A 116 -11.84 1.55 1.63
CA SER A 116 -12.18 2.97 1.70
C SER A 116 -11.01 3.88 1.30
N LEU A 117 -9.78 3.40 1.50
CA LEU A 117 -8.54 4.05 1.08
C LEU A 117 -8.09 3.61 -0.32
N ALA A 118 -8.95 2.91 -1.08
CA ALA A 118 -8.67 2.34 -2.40
C ALA A 118 -7.53 1.31 -2.43
N LEU A 119 -7.12 0.78 -1.28
CA LEU A 119 -6.24 -0.37 -1.23
C LEU A 119 -7.05 -1.63 -1.60
N GLN A 120 -6.42 -2.57 -2.27
CA GLN A 120 -7.00 -3.85 -2.64
C GLN A 120 -6.45 -4.92 -1.70
N ALA A 121 -7.30 -5.87 -1.30
CA ALA A 121 -6.85 -7.05 -0.57
C ALA A 121 -6.08 -7.96 -1.52
N GLY A 122 -4.83 -8.24 -1.17
CA GLY A 122 -3.97 -9.20 -1.83
C GLY A 122 -3.94 -10.53 -1.07
N GLU A 123 -2.74 -11.01 -0.78
CA GLU A 123 -2.53 -12.31 -0.16
C GLU A 123 -2.80 -12.32 1.35
N ARG A 124 -3.17 -13.50 1.86
CA ARG A 124 -3.28 -13.78 3.29
C ARG A 124 -2.27 -14.85 3.67
N PHE A 125 -1.60 -14.69 4.80
CA PHE A 125 -0.56 -15.58 5.30
C PHE A 125 -0.96 -16.05 6.68
N GLN A 126 -1.10 -17.37 6.85
CA GLN A 126 -1.45 -17.95 8.14
C GLN A 126 -0.26 -18.69 8.73
N ARG A 127 0.03 -18.42 9.99
CA ARG A 127 0.96 -19.20 10.82
C ARG A 127 0.33 -19.38 12.20
N ASP A 128 0.03 -20.61 12.55
CA ASP A 128 -0.72 -20.95 13.76
C ASP A 128 -2.06 -20.18 13.82
N GLU A 129 -2.29 -19.40 14.89
CA GLU A 129 -3.48 -18.56 15.08
C GLU A 129 -3.35 -17.16 14.44
N GLN A 130 -2.14 -16.78 14.00
CA GLN A 130 -1.90 -15.47 13.39
C GLN A 130 -2.20 -15.48 11.88
N VAL A 131 -2.91 -14.46 11.41
CA VAL A 131 -3.19 -14.24 9.99
C VAL A 131 -2.79 -12.82 9.58
N LEU A 132 -1.73 -12.70 8.79
CA LEU A 132 -1.35 -11.44 8.16
C LEU A 132 -2.06 -11.29 6.82
N THR A 133 -2.58 -10.11 6.54
CA THR A 133 -3.18 -9.77 5.25
C THR A 133 -2.39 -8.65 4.60
N LEU A 134 -2.04 -8.84 3.33
CA LEU A 134 -1.38 -7.85 2.50
C LEU A 134 -2.42 -7.05 1.74
N PHE A 135 -2.41 -5.74 1.92
CA PHE A 135 -3.19 -4.79 1.14
C PHE A 135 -2.27 -3.93 0.29
N THR A 136 -2.64 -3.66 -0.96
CA THR A 136 -1.81 -2.87 -1.89
C THR A 136 -2.60 -1.76 -2.55
N TYR A 137 -1.92 -0.65 -2.82
CA TYR A 137 -2.41 0.45 -3.64
C TYR A 137 -1.33 0.82 -4.66
N ASP A 138 -1.72 1.01 -5.91
CA ASP A 138 -0.87 1.56 -6.97
C ASP A 138 -1.64 2.68 -7.69
N LEU A 139 -1.11 3.91 -7.64
CA LEU A 139 -1.72 5.07 -8.28
C LEU A 139 -1.96 4.88 -9.79
N LEU A 140 -1.16 4.05 -10.47
CA LEU A 140 -1.30 3.79 -11.90
C LEU A 140 -2.39 2.76 -12.25
N ASP A 141 -2.75 1.89 -11.29
CA ASP A 141 -3.65 0.75 -11.56
C ASP A 141 -4.84 0.64 -10.59
N TYR A 142 -4.98 1.60 -9.66
CA TYR A 142 -6.04 1.52 -8.65
C TYR A 142 -7.47 1.57 -9.22
N LYS A 143 -7.63 2.15 -10.42
CA LYS A 143 -8.93 2.31 -11.08
C LYS A 143 -8.83 1.91 -12.54
N GLN A 144 -9.52 0.82 -12.89
CA GLN A 144 -9.79 0.47 -14.27
C GLN A 144 -10.76 1.48 -14.89
N VAL A 145 -10.52 1.83 -16.16
CA VAL A 145 -11.46 2.65 -16.94
C VAL A 145 -12.72 1.81 -17.15
N PRO A 146 -13.89 2.21 -16.62
CA PRO A 146 -15.10 1.42 -16.79
C PRO A 146 -15.56 1.40 -18.25
N ASP A 147 -16.15 0.29 -18.69
CA ASP A 147 -16.69 0.14 -20.06
C ASP A 147 -17.79 1.14 -20.41
N TRP A 148 -18.41 1.78 -19.42
CA TRP A 148 -19.41 2.83 -19.63
C TRP A 148 -18.79 4.23 -19.77
N LEU A 149 -17.50 4.42 -19.46
CA LEU A 149 -16.81 5.69 -19.61
C LEU A 149 -16.27 5.86 -21.04
N ASN A 150 -17.16 5.82 -22.01
CA ASN A 150 -16.88 6.14 -23.41
C ASN A 150 -18.12 6.78 -24.06
N ALA A 151 -17.94 7.29 -25.28
CA ALA A 151 -19.00 7.98 -26.00
C ALA A 151 -20.28 7.14 -26.17
N ARG A 152 -20.18 5.80 -26.26
CA ARG A 152 -21.33 4.92 -26.52
C ARG A 152 -22.37 4.92 -25.39
N PHE A 153 -21.93 5.08 -24.15
CA PHE A 153 -22.79 5.03 -22.96
C PHE A 153 -22.91 6.40 -22.26
N TRP A 154 -22.35 7.45 -22.84
CA TRP A 154 -22.48 8.81 -22.34
C TRP A 154 -23.89 9.35 -22.60
N ALA A 155 -24.43 10.18 -21.69
CA ALA A 155 -25.79 10.69 -21.79
C ALA A 155 -26.05 11.52 -23.07
N ASN A 156 -25.01 12.13 -23.65
CA ASN A 156 -25.01 12.86 -24.92
C ASN A 156 -23.77 12.48 -25.76
N PRO A 157 -23.75 11.32 -26.44
CA PRO A 157 -22.59 10.77 -27.13
C PRO A 157 -21.88 11.75 -28.07
N GLU A 158 -22.66 12.58 -28.76
CA GLU A 158 -22.18 13.59 -29.71
C GLU A 158 -21.38 14.72 -29.05
N ASN A 159 -21.51 14.91 -27.74
CA ASN A 159 -20.80 15.93 -26.97
C ASN A 159 -19.62 15.36 -26.15
N PHE A 160 -19.38 14.05 -26.21
CA PHE A 160 -18.30 13.40 -25.48
C PHE A 160 -16.92 13.97 -25.87
N GLY A 161 -16.19 14.49 -24.89
CA GLY A 161 -14.84 15.07 -25.08
C GLY A 161 -14.79 16.39 -25.86
N LYS A 162 -15.93 17.02 -26.20
CA LYS A 162 -15.97 18.28 -26.96
C LYS A 162 -15.98 19.53 -26.10
N TYR A 163 -16.64 19.47 -24.95
CA TYR A 163 -16.83 20.61 -24.06
C TYR A 163 -16.29 20.26 -22.67
N TRP A 164 -15.52 21.18 -22.10
CA TRP A 164 -15.11 21.18 -20.71
C TRP A 164 -15.86 22.33 -20.02
N TRP A 165 -16.23 22.15 -18.76
CA TRP A 165 -16.80 23.25 -17.96
C TRP A 165 -15.71 24.21 -17.51
#